data_AF-A0A3S1ICS9-F1
#
_entry.id   AF-A0A3S1ICS9-F1
#
_cell.length_a   1.000
_cell.length_b   1.000
_cell.length_c   1.000
_cell.angle_alpha   90.00
_cell.angle_beta   90.00
_cell.angle_gamma   90.00
#
_symmetry.space_group_name_H-M   'P 1'
#
loop_
_entity.id
_entity.type
_entity.pdbx_description
1 polymer ?
#
loop_
_entity_poly.entity_id
_entity_poly.type
_entity_poly.pdbx_seq_one_letter_code
_entity_poly.pdbx_strand_id
1 'polypeptide(L)'
;MRVGCPREIKNHEYRVGLTPGSVREYVAHGHDVLVESGAGAGIGADDNAYRAAGATIAKTAADVFAKSDMIVKVKEPQPDEWVQLRDGQILYTYLHLAPDPEQTKGLLASGVTAIAYETVTDDRGGLPLLAPMSEVAGRLSIQAGATALQ
;
A
#
# COMPACT_ATOMS: atom_id res chain seq x y z
N MET A 1 2.50 10.82 -14.24
CA MET A 1 3.48 10.17 -13.34
C MET A 1 3.26 8.67 -13.36
N ARG A 2 4.24 7.89 -12.90
CA ARG A 2 4.15 6.45 -12.74
C ARG A 2 3.85 6.07 -11.29
N VAL A 3 2.75 5.35 -11.08
CA VAL A 3 2.30 4.86 -9.78
C VAL A 3 2.60 3.36 -9.67
N GLY A 4 3.32 2.97 -8.62
CA GLY A 4 3.75 1.60 -8.35
C GLY A 4 2.94 0.96 -7.23
N CYS A 5 2.58 -0.32 -7.39
CA CYS A 5 1.98 -1.14 -6.35
C CYS A 5 2.75 -2.46 -6.21
N PRO A 6 3.71 -2.54 -5.26
CA PRO A 6 4.36 -3.81 -4.95
C PRO A 6 3.38 -4.75 -4.23
N ARG A 7 3.71 -6.03 -4.21
CA ARG A 7 2.99 -7.03 -3.41
C ARG A 7 3.30 -6.80 -1.93
N GLU A 8 2.30 -6.98 -1.08
CA GLU A 8 2.54 -6.94 0.37
C GLU A 8 3.32 -8.18 0.82
N ILE A 9 4.34 -7.94 1.67
CA ILE A 9 5.23 -8.98 2.16
C ILE A 9 5.12 -9.20 3.68
N LYS A 10 4.37 -8.34 4.38
CA LYS A 10 4.13 -8.53 5.82
C LYS A 10 3.30 -9.80 6.03
N ASN A 11 3.66 -10.57 7.06
CA ASN A 11 2.97 -11.81 7.37
C ASN A 11 1.45 -11.59 7.54
N HIS A 12 0.64 -12.44 6.91
CA HIS A 12 -0.82 -12.37 6.88
C HIS A 12 -1.42 -11.06 6.34
N GLU A 13 -0.68 -10.31 5.53
CA GLU A 13 -1.24 -9.21 4.75
C GLU A 13 -1.70 -9.71 3.39
N TYR A 14 -3.02 -9.73 3.18
CA TYR A 14 -3.65 -10.22 1.95
C TYR A 14 -4.23 -9.08 1.10
N ARG A 15 -4.26 -7.85 1.61
CA ARG A 15 -4.73 -6.68 0.87
C ARG A 15 -3.65 -6.21 -0.11
N VAL A 16 -4.02 -5.25 -0.96
CA VAL A 16 -3.15 -4.68 -2.00
C VAL A 16 -3.36 -3.17 -2.04
N GLY A 17 -2.29 -2.40 -2.33
CA GLY A 17 -2.33 -0.95 -2.32
C GLY A 17 -3.26 -0.34 -3.37
N LEU A 18 -3.37 -0.98 -4.54
CA LEU A 18 -4.25 -0.56 -5.62
C LEU A 18 -5.13 -1.72 -6.08
N THR A 19 -6.43 -1.51 -6.14
CA THR A 19 -7.35 -2.46 -6.80
C THR A 19 -7.38 -2.22 -8.31
N PRO A 20 -7.86 -3.18 -9.13
CA PRO A 20 -8.07 -2.94 -10.56
C PRO A 20 -8.96 -1.71 -10.87
N GLY A 21 -9.92 -1.40 -9.98
CA GLY A 21 -10.72 -0.17 -10.08
C GLY A 21 -9.87 1.09 -9.90
N SER A 22 -9.02 1.12 -8.88
CA SER A 22 -8.08 2.23 -8.63
C SER A 22 -7.09 2.40 -9.80
N VAL A 23 -6.59 1.29 -10.35
CA VAL A 23 -5.70 1.30 -11.53
C VAL A 23 -6.38 1.98 -12.71
N ARG A 24 -7.62 1.59 -13.02
CA ARG A 24 -8.39 2.16 -14.14
C ARG A 24 -8.53 3.68 -14.01
N GLU A 25 -8.75 4.17 -12.80
CA GLU A 25 -8.90 5.60 -12.53
C GLU A 25 -7.61 6.38 -12.81
N TYR A 26 -6.47 5.86 -12.34
CA TYR A 26 -5.15 6.44 -12.64
C TYR A 26 -4.88 6.48 -14.15
N VAL A 27 -5.11 5.36 -14.84
CA VAL A 27 -4.90 5.26 -16.28
C VAL A 27 -5.81 6.22 -17.04
N ALA A 28 -7.08 6.35 -16.64
CA ALA A 28 -8.03 7.29 -17.24
C ALA A 28 -7.58 8.77 -17.11
N HIS A 29 -6.78 9.08 -16.08
CA HIS A 29 -6.20 10.41 -15.85
C HIS A 29 -4.78 10.57 -16.44
N GLY A 30 -4.34 9.65 -17.29
CA GLY A 30 -3.06 9.74 -18.01
C GLY A 30 -1.83 9.34 -17.18
N HIS A 31 -2.02 8.59 -16.09
CA HIS A 31 -0.94 8.03 -15.31
C HIS A 31 -0.57 6.62 -15.77
N ASP A 32 0.72 6.27 -15.68
CA ASP A 32 1.17 4.90 -15.83
C ASP A 32 1.01 4.17 -14.50
N VAL A 33 0.49 2.94 -14.52
CA VAL A 33 0.41 2.10 -13.31
C VAL A 33 1.26 0.85 -13.49
N LEU A 34 2.15 0.59 -12.53
CA LEU A 34 3.05 -0.56 -12.51
C LEU A 34 2.74 -1.43 -11.28
N VAL A 35 2.28 -2.66 -11.49
CA VAL A 35 1.87 -3.57 -10.41
C VAL A 35 2.80 -4.78 -10.39
N GLU A 36 3.29 -5.20 -9.23
CA GLU A 36 4.05 -6.44 -9.11
C GLU A 36 3.16 -7.65 -9.45
N SER A 37 3.71 -8.61 -10.19
CA SER A 37 3.03 -9.88 -10.48
C SER A 37 2.58 -10.56 -9.18
N GLY A 38 1.32 -10.97 -9.14
CA GLY A 38 0.69 -11.62 -7.99
C GLY A 38 0.29 -10.67 -6.85
N ALA A 39 0.46 -9.35 -6.97
CA ALA A 39 0.14 -8.42 -5.89
C ALA A 39 -1.32 -8.48 -5.43
N GLY A 40 -2.28 -8.68 -6.35
CA GLY A 40 -3.70 -8.75 -6.02
C GLY A 40 -4.25 -10.14 -5.72
N ALA A 41 -3.41 -11.18 -5.67
CA ALA A 41 -3.89 -12.55 -5.48
C ALA A 41 -4.72 -12.70 -4.19
N GLY A 42 -4.33 -12.01 -3.11
CA GLY A 42 -5.04 -12.03 -1.82
C GLY A 42 -6.42 -11.38 -1.84
N ILE A 43 -6.72 -10.54 -2.84
CA ILE A 43 -8.06 -9.95 -3.04
C ILE A 43 -8.83 -10.63 -4.19
N GLY A 44 -8.32 -11.75 -4.73
CA GLY A 44 -8.94 -12.45 -5.85
C GLY A 44 -8.78 -11.77 -7.21
N ALA A 45 -7.81 -10.86 -7.35
CA ALA A 45 -7.50 -10.18 -8.62
C ALA A 45 -6.15 -10.67 -9.17
N ASP A 46 -6.18 -11.44 -10.25
CA ASP A 46 -4.98 -11.92 -10.93
C ASP A 46 -4.31 -10.82 -11.78
N ASP A 47 -3.13 -11.11 -12.32
CA ASP A 47 -2.40 -10.18 -13.18
C ASP A 47 -3.19 -9.76 -14.42
N ASN A 48 -4.08 -10.62 -14.94
CA ASN A 48 -4.89 -10.30 -16.12
C ASN A 48 -5.95 -9.26 -15.79
N ALA A 49 -6.53 -9.28 -14.59
CA ALA A 49 -7.43 -8.24 -14.12
C ALA A 49 -6.75 -6.86 -14.09
N TYR A 50 -5.48 -6.80 -13.66
CA TYR A 50 -4.69 -5.57 -13.68
C TYR A 50 -4.32 -5.12 -15.10
N ARG A 51 -3.91 -6.05 -15.98
CA ARG A 51 -3.67 -5.73 -17.40
C ARG A 51 -4.92 -5.18 -18.07
N ALA A 52 -6.08 -5.80 -17.82
CA ALA A 52 -7.36 -5.36 -18.35
C ALA A 52 -7.78 -3.97 -17.79
N ALA A 53 -7.31 -3.59 -16.61
CA ALA A 53 -7.48 -2.25 -16.06
C ALA A 53 -6.47 -1.21 -16.60
N GLY A 54 -5.47 -1.64 -17.39
CA GLY A 54 -4.48 -0.78 -18.01
C GLY A 54 -3.12 -0.71 -17.29
N ALA A 55 -2.90 -1.52 -16.25
CA ALA A 55 -1.59 -1.60 -15.62
C ALA A 55 -0.58 -2.40 -16.44
N THR A 56 0.69 -2.02 -16.31
CA THR A 56 1.83 -2.87 -16.67
C THR A 56 2.18 -3.75 -15.49
N ILE A 57 2.52 -5.02 -15.75
CA ILE A 57 2.92 -5.97 -14.71
C ILE A 57 4.44 -6.04 -14.62
N ALA A 58 4.99 -5.68 -13.47
CA ALA A 58 6.40 -5.86 -13.13
C ALA A 58 6.66 -7.29 -12.65
N LYS A 59 7.83 -7.84 -12.97
CA LYS A 59 8.23 -9.18 -12.53
C LYS A 59 8.67 -9.21 -11.07
N THR A 60 9.13 -8.08 -10.54
CA THR A 60 9.75 -7.99 -9.22
C THR A 60 9.31 -6.71 -8.49
N ALA A 61 9.33 -6.74 -7.16
CA ALA A 61 9.16 -5.54 -6.34
C ALA A 61 10.21 -4.48 -6.68
N ALA A 62 11.47 -4.87 -6.90
CA ALA A 62 12.57 -3.97 -7.24
C ALA A 62 12.30 -3.17 -8.52
N ASP A 63 11.69 -3.78 -9.54
CA ASP A 63 11.24 -3.06 -10.72
C ASP A 63 10.20 -1.98 -10.38
N VAL A 64 9.24 -2.30 -9.49
CA VAL A 64 8.20 -1.35 -9.06
C VAL A 64 8.81 -0.19 -8.32
N PHE A 65 9.63 -0.48 -7.29
CA PHE A 65 10.32 0.54 -6.51
C PHE A 65 11.17 1.42 -7.41
N ALA A 66 12.06 0.87 -8.24
CA ALA A 66 13.01 1.64 -9.05
C ALA A 66 12.34 2.53 -10.12
N LYS A 67 11.21 2.11 -10.70
CA LYS A 67 10.61 2.78 -11.86
C LYS A 67 9.48 3.75 -11.53
N SER A 68 8.92 3.71 -10.32
CA SER A 68 7.71 4.47 -9.98
C SER A 68 8.03 5.77 -9.28
N ASP A 69 7.32 6.84 -9.61
CA ASP A 69 7.41 8.15 -8.95
C ASP A 69 6.69 8.12 -7.59
N MET A 70 5.63 7.32 -7.49
CA MET A 70 4.85 7.10 -6.27
C MET A 70 4.68 5.60 -6.02
N ILE A 71 4.82 5.18 -4.77
CA ILE A 71 4.54 3.82 -4.30
C ILE A 71 3.31 3.86 -3.40
N VAL A 72 2.29 3.08 -3.78
CA VAL A 72 1.08 2.90 -2.99
C VAL A 72 1.09 1.50 -2.38
N LYS A 73 1.03 1.44 -1.06
CA LYS A 73 1.03 0.20 -0.27
C LYS A 73 -0.13 0.21 0.73
N VAL A 74 -0.31 -0.92 1.40
CA VAL A 74 -1.21 -1.09 2.55
C VAL A 74 -0.41 -0.96 3.85
N LYS A 75 0.67 -1.74 4.00
CA LYS A 75 1.45 -1.77 5.24
C LYS A 75 2.73 -0.97 5.11
N GLU A 76 3.35 -0.73 6.26
CA GLU A 76 4.66 -0.13 6.33
C GLU A 76 5.66 -0.98 5.53
N PRO A 77 6.57 -0.34 4.77
CA PRO A 77 7.63 -1.08 4.11
C PRO A 77 8.44 -1.86 5.16
N GLN A 78 8.95 -3.03 4.78
CA GLN A 78 9.86 -3.82 5.62
C GLN A 78 11.32 -3.41 5.38
N PRO A 79 12.31 -3.85 6.19
CA PRO A 79 13.71 -3.45 6.04
C PRO A 79 14.27 -3.57 4.62
N ASP A 80 13.96 -4.66 3.93
CA ASP A 80 14.41 -4.90 2.56
C ASP A 80 13.72 -3.99 1.53
N GLU A 81 12.59 -3.37 1.87
CA GLU A 81 11.89 -2.39 1.03
C GLU A 81 12.39 -0.96 1.30
N TRP A 82 12.79 -0.61 2.53
CA TRP A 82 13.31 0.73 2.86
C TRP A 82 14.49 1.11 1.99
N VAL A 83 15.41 0.16 1.78
CA VAL A 83 16.64 0.36 1.00
C VAL A 83 16.38 0.53 -0.50
N GLN A 84 15.18 0.23 -0.97
CA GLN A 84 14.77 0.40 -2.37
C GLN A 84 14.09 1.75 -2.64
N LEU A 85 13.69 2.46 -1.58
CA LEU A 85 13.14 3.81 -1.66
C LEU A 85 14.25 4.81 -1.99
N ARG A 86 13.87 5.96 -2.55
CA ARG A 86 14.82 6.99 -2.98
C ARG A 86 14.25 8.40 -2.86
N ASP A 87 15.15 9.37 -2.90
CA ASP A 87 14.82 10.79 -3.02
C ASP A 87 13.97 11.09 -4.27
N GLY A 88 13.04 12.03 -4.14
CA GLY A 88 12.08 12.39 -5.19
C GLY A 88 10.94 11.38 -5.39
N GLN A 89 10.90 10.28 -4.64
CA GLN A 89 9.79 9.33 -4.65
C GLN A 89 8.77 9.66 -3.55
N ILE A 90 7.48 9.40 -3.82
CA ILE A 90 6.41 9.47 -2.81
C ILE A 90 6.10 8.06 -2.33
N LEU A 91 6.08 7.84 -1.03
CA LEU A 91 5.54 6.63 -0.41
C LEU A 91 4.21 6.97 0.27
N TYR A 92 3.13 6.28 -0.10
CA TYR A 92 1.81 6.48 0.46
C TYR A 92 1.24 5.15 0.99
N THR A 93 1.18 5.01 2.31
CA THR A 93 0.79 3.76 3.00
C THR A 93 0.48 4.01 4.49
N TYR A 94 0.05 3.01 5.25
CA TYR A 94 0.16 3.06 6.71
C TYR A 94 1.62 2.97 7.14
N LEU A 95 2.05 3.81 8.07
CA LEU A 95 3.45 3.81 8.52
C LEU A 95 3.60 3.46 9.99
N HIS A 96 2.75 3.98 10.87
CA HIS A 96 2.84 3.85 12.32
C HIS A 96 4.25 4.16 12.85
N LEU A 97 4.82 5.30 12.45
CA LEU A 97 6.22 5.64 12.72
C LEU A 97 6.56 5.80 14.22
N ALA A 98 5.61 6.28 15.03
CA ALA A 98 5.87 6.59 16.44
C ALA A 98 6.42 5.41 17.26
N PRO A 99 5.88 4.17 17.13
CA PRO A 99 6.47 2.98 17.77
C PRO A 99 7.64 2.32 17.02
N ASP A 100 8.01 2.76 15.81
CA ASP A 100 9.04 2.12 14.98
C ASP A 100 10.19 3.08 14.57
N PRO A 101 11.19 3.26 15.45
CA PRO A 101 12.31 4.15 15.18
C PRO A 101 13.23 3.63 14.06
N GLU A 102 13.31 2.32 13.82
CA GLU A 102 14.18 1.76 12.78
C GLU A 102 13.60 2.00 11.40
N GLN A 103 12.29 1.80 11.24
CA GLN A 103 11.58 2.21 10.02
C GLN A 103 11.78 3.71 9.77
N THR A 104 11.59 4.54 10.81
CA THR A 104 11.77 6.00 10.68
C THR A 104 13.17 6.35 10.18
N LYS A 105 14.23 5.72 10.72
CA LYS A 105 15.61 5.90 10.24
C LYS A 105 15.78 5.44 8.79
N GLY A 106 15.20 4.30 8.42
CA GLY A 106 15.25 3.77 7.05
C GLY A 106 14.63 4.73 6.03
N LEU A 107 13.46 5.29 6.35
CA LEU A 107 12.80 6.29 5.49
C LEU A 107 13.63 7.57 5.39
N LEU A 108 14.15 8.08 6.51
CA LEU A 108 15.04 9.24 6.52
C LEU A 108 16.29 9.02 5.67
N ALA A 109 16.92 7.84 5.78
CA ALA A 109 18.11 7.49 5.01
C ALA A 109 17.83 7.41 3.50
N SER A 110 16.63 7.00 3.10
CA SER A 110 16.23 6.92 1.69
C SER A 110 15.97 8.30 1.05
N GLY A 111 15.66 9.32 1.84
CA GLY A 111 15.23 10.63 1.36
C GLY A 111 13.80 10.68 0.79
N VAL A 112 13.02 9.60 0.90
CA VAL A 112 11.66 9.53 0.37
C VAL A 112 10.73 10.55 1.04
N THR A 113 9.76 11.07 0.28
CA THR A 113 8.61 11.77 0.87
C THR A 113 7.56 10.74 1.28
N ALA A 114 7.43 10.48 2.58
CA ALA A 114 6.48 9.50 3.10
C ALA A 114 5.22 10.17 3.68
N ILE A 115 4.05 9.73 3.22
CA ILE A 115 2.73 10.18 3.68
C ILE A 115 2.03 9.00 4.34
N ALA A 116 1.70 9.15 5.63
CA ALA A 116 1.06 8.10 6.42
C ALA A 116 -0.47 8.20 6.33
N TYR A 117 -1.15 7.11 5.95
CA TYR A 117 -2.62 7.10 5.87
C TYR A 117 -3.28 7.48 7.19
N GLU A 118 -2.79 6.95 8.30
CA GLU A 118 -3.36 7.13 9.64
C GLU A 118 -3.19 8.53 10.22
N THR A 119 -2.45 9.42 9.54
CA THR A 119 -2.25 10.80 9.97
C THR A 119 -2.87 11.82 9.01
N VAL A 120 -3.49 11.38 7.90
CA VAL A 120 -4.27 12.28 7.05
C VAL A 120 -5.55 12.66 7.78
N THR A 121 -5.76 13.95 7.98
CA THR A 121 -6.96 14.50 8.63
C THR A 121 -7.84 15.26 7.65
N ASP A 122 -9.16 15.18 7.85
CA ASP A 122 -10.10 16.10 7.19
C ASP A 122 -10.12 17.49 7.88
N ASP A 123 -10.97 18.38 7.38
CA ASP A 123 -11.17 19.76 7.88
C ASP A 123 -11.79 19.83 9.29
N ARG A 124 -12.29 18.71 9.80
CA ARG A 124 -12.90 18.55 11.13
C ARG A 124 -12.02 17.75 12.08
N GLY A 125 -10.82 17.35 11.66
CA GLY A 125 -9.89 16.54 12.45
C GLY A 125 -10.21 15.03 12.47
N GLY A 126 -11.12 14.56 11.62
CA GLY A 126 -11.38 13.14 11.41
C GLY A 126 -10.25 12.45 10.65
N LEU A 127 -10.14 11.13 10.78
CA LEU A 127 -9.12 10.30 10.12
C LEU A 127 -9.78 9.46 9.01
N PRO A 128 -10.10 10.03 7.84
CA PRO A 128 -10.92 9.39 6.82
C PRO A 128 -10.30 8.11 6.24
N LEU A 129 -8.97 8.01 6.25
CA LEU A 129 -8.26 6.82 5.76
C LEU A 129 -8.13 5.73 6.83
N LEU A 130 -8.28 6.07 8.12
CA LEU A 130 -8.27 5.09 9.21
C LEU A 130 -9.68 4.52 9.47
N ALA A 131 -10.71 5.36 9.34
CA ALA A 131 -12.09 5.02 9.69
C ALA A 131 -12.60 3.70 9.07
N PRO A 132 -12.39 3.39 7.77
CA PRO A 132 -12.83 2.13 7.20
C PRO A 132 -12.22 0.90 7.88
N MET A 133 -10.97 0.99 8.33
CA MET A 133 -10.29 -0.10 9.03
C MET A 133 -10.80 -0.26 10.46
N SER A 134 -11.14 0.84 11.13
CA SER A 134 -11.81 0.80 12.43
C SER A 134 -13.16 0.10 12.36
N GLU A 135 -13.95 0.34 11.31
CA GLU A 135 -15.23 -0.35 11.11
C GLU A 135 -15.07 -1.86 10.92
N VAL A 136 -14.10 -2.27 10.08
CA VAL A 136 -13.79 -3.69 9.87
C VAL A 136 -13.37 -4.35 11.17
N ALA A 137 -12.45 -3.74 11.92
CA ALA A 137 -12.00 -4.25 13.21
C ALA A 137 -13.16 -4.38 14.23
N GLY A 138 -14.04 -3.38 14.30
CA GLY A 138 -15.21 -3.40 15.17
C GLY A 138 -16.14 -4.58 14.87
N ARG A 139 -16.43 -4.83 13.59
CA ARG A 139 -17.30 -5.96 13.18
C ARG A 139 -16.63 -7.32 13.44
N LEU A 140 -15.33 -7.44 13.16
CA LEU A 140 -14.59 -8.68 13.36
C LEU A 140 -14.39 -9.02 14.84
N SER A 141 -14.38 -8.02 15.74
CA SER A 141 -14.19 -8.25 17.19
C SER A 141 -15.24 -9.19 17.79
N ILE A 142 -16.50 -9.06 17.34
CA ILE A 142 -17.61 -9.93 17.78
C ILE A 142 -17.42 -11.37 17.27
N GLN A 143 -16.97 -11.54 16.02
CA GLN A 143 -16.69 -12.86 15.45
C GLN A 143 -15.53 -13.54 16.18
N ALA A 144 -14.44 -12.81 16.41
CA ALA A 144 -13.28 -13.32 17.14
C ALA A 144 -13.64 -13.71 18.58
N GLY A 145 -14.42 -12.86 19.27
CA GLY A 145 -14.91 -13.15 20.62
C GLY A 145 -15.81 -14.39 20.67
N ALA A 146 -16.72 -14.55 19.71
CA ALA A 146 -17.58 -15.73 19.63
C ALA A 146 -16.77 -17.03 19.40
N THR A 147 -15.77 -17.00 18.53
CA THR A 147 -14.88 -18.16 18.28
C THR A 147 -14.08 -18.52 19.53
N ALA A 148 -13.59 -17.54 20.29
CA ALA A 148 -12.81 -17.80 21.51
C ALA A 148 -13.62 -18.37 22.68
N LEU A 149 -14.96 -18.35 22.59
CA LEU A 149 -15.86 -18.95 23.58
C LEU A 149 -16.28 -20.40 23.25
N GLN A 150 -15.77 -20.97 22.14
CA GLN A 150 -15.97 -22.37 21.76
C GLN A 150 -14.92 -23.27 22.42
#